data_AF-A0AA43FQE2-F1
#
_entry.id   AF-A0AA43FQE2-F1
#
_cell.length_a   1.000
_cell.length_b   1.000
_cell.length_c   1.000
_cell.angle_alpha   90.00
_cell.angle_beta   90.00
_cell.angle_gamma   90.00
#
_symmetry.space_group_name_H-M   'P 1'
#
loop_
_entity.id
_entity.type
_entity.pdbx_description
1 polymer ?
#
loop_
_entity_poly.entity_id
_entity_poly.type
_entity_poly.pdbx_seq_one_letter_code
_entity_poly.pdbx_strand_id
1 'polypeptide(L)'
;MSESAADGRESLEVLRGKYLDYCSAQVADLLLYLSPDEIYLLAERARRESGASGPVTYGSMVRVATDWLAEKIALPSFEVWVADYRAHPDVYEEYFLGLWEAEAEVSAEP
;
A
#
# COMPACT_ATOMS: atom_id res chain seq x y z
N MET A 1 18.30 -10.62 -28.10
CA MET A 1 17.89 -10.24 -26.74
C MET A 1 18.08 -8.75 -26.67
N SER A 2 17.05 -8.00 -27.05
CA SER A 2 17.14 -6.55 -27.12
C SER A 2 16.76 -6.00 -25.76
N GLU A 3 17.73 -5.39 -25.10
CA GLU A 3 17.58 -4.48 -23.97
C GLU A 3 16.37 -3.58 -24.22
N SER A 4 15.30 -3.79 -23.44
CA SER A 4 14.25 -2.79 -23.34
C SER A 4 14.85 -1.62 -22.60
N ALA A 5 15.23 -0.59 -23.36
CA ALA A 5 15.45 0.74 -22.84
C ALA A 5 14.29 1.05 -21.88
N ALA A 6 14.61 1.23 -20.60
CA ALA A 6 13.71 1.76 -19.61
C ALA A 6 13.18 3.09 -20.15
N ASP A 7 11.94 3.05 -20.63
CA ASP A 7 11.26 4.18 -21.23
C ASP A 7 11.12 5.26 -20.14
N GLY A 8 11.87 6.35 -20.29
CA GLY A 8 11.98 7.41 -19.28
C GLY A 8 10.70 8.21 -19.01
N ARG A 9 9.53 7.69 -19.38
CA ARG A 9 8.20 8.24 -19.05
C ARG A 9 7.19 7.12 -18.82
N GLU A 10 7.39 6.35 -17.76
CA GLU A 10 6.30 5.54 -17.19
C GLU A 10 5.03 6.38 -17.09
N SER A 11 3.90 5.84 -17.58
CA SER A 11 2.62 6.53 -17.56
C SER A 11 2.25 6.92 -16.13
N LEU A 12 1.52 8.02 -15.96
CA LEU A 12 1.01 8.42 -14.65
C LEU A 12 0.14 7.34 -14.00
N GLU A 13 -0.53 6.52 -14.81
CA GLU A 13 -1.32 5.38 -14.33
C GLU A 13 -0.42 4.29 -13.72
N VAL A 14 0.67 3.92 -14.40
CA VAL A 14 1.67 2.96 -13.89
C VAL A 14 2.31 3.48 -12.61
N LEU A 15 2.68 4.76 -12.57
CA LEU A 15 3.26 5.38 -11.37
C LEU A 15 2.27 5.39 -10.20
N ARG A 16 0.98 5.61 -10.47
CA ARG A 16 -0.08 5.55 -9.45
C ARG A 16 -0.25 4.13 -8.91
N GLY A 17 -0.27 3.13 -9.79
CA GLY A 17 -0.32 1.72 -9.38
C GLY A 17 0.89 1.35 -8.51
N LYS A 18 2.10 1.69 -8.95
CA LYS A 18 3.33 1.46 -8.17
C LYS A 18 3.33 2.17 -6.81
N TYR A 19 2.81 3.39 -6.76
CA TYR A 19 2.66 4.12 -5.51
C TYR A 19 1.66 3.44 -4.56
N LEU A 20 0.56 2.88 -5.07
CA LEU A 20 -0.40 2.11 -4.28
C LEU A 20 0.21 0.80 -3.76
N ASP A 21 1.01 0.11 -4.58
CA ASP A 21 1.76 -1.07 -4.15
C ASP A 21 2.72 -0.73 -3.02
N TYR A 22 3.51 0.35 -3.18
CA TYR A 22 4.38 0.85 -2.14
C TYR A 22 3.62 1.15 -0.84
N CYS A 23 2.52 1.91 -0.91
CA CYS A 23 1.72 2.23 0.28
C CYS A 23 1.18 0.97 0.95
N SER A 24 0.73 0.00 0.16
CA SER A 24 0.19 -1.27 0.66
C SER A 24 1.27 -2.11 1.33
N ALA A 25 2.46 -2.18 0.74
CA ALA A 25 3.62 -2.87 1.32
C ALA A 25 4.03 -2.25 2.65
N GLN A 26 4.11 -0.92 2.74
CA GLN A 26 4.44 -0.22 4.00
C GLN A 26 3.43 -0.53 5.13
N VAL A 27 2.13 -0.55 4.80
CA VAL A 27 1.09 -0.90 5.77
C VAL A 27 1.18 -2.37 6.16
N ALA A 28 1.42 -3.26 5.20
CA ALA A 28 1.56 -4.70 5.43
C ALA A 28 2.77 -5.01 6.32
N ASP A 29 3.92 -4.38 6.07
CA ASP A 29 5.12 -4.53 6.89
C ASP A 29 4.85 -4.16 8.35
N LEU A 30 4.18 -3.03 8.59
CA LEU A 30 3.81 -2.62 9.94
C LEU A 30 2.83 -3.58 10.60
N LEU A 31 1.86 -4.11 9.85
CA LEU A 31 0.93 -5.11 10.35
C LEU A 31 1.66 -6.42 10.74
N LEU A 32 2.70 -6.83 10.01
CA LEU A 32 3.51 -8.00 10.32
C LEU A 32 4.30 -7.86 11.63
N TYR A 33 4.63 -6.62 12.04
CA TYR A 33 5.27 -6.36 13.33
C TYR A 33 4.29 -6.38 14.51
N LEU A 34 2.97 -6.38 14.28
CA LEU A 34 1.98 -6.44 15.34
C LEU A 34 1.64 -7.88 15.70
N SER A 35 1.70 -8.18 17.00
CA SER A 35 1.14 -9.42 17.54
C SER A 35 -0.40 -9.42 17.45
N PRO A 36 -1.04 -10.60 17.51
CA PRO A 36 -2.50 -10.69 17.53
C PRO A 36 -3.16 -9.86 18.64
N ASP A 37 -2.52 -9.75 19.81
CA ASP A 37 -3.01 -8.95 20.93
C ASP A 37 -2.92 -7.44 20.64
N GLU A 38 -1.85 -6.99 19.99
CA GLU A 38 -1.71 -5.59 19.57
C GLU A 38 -2.70 -5.22 18.47
N ILE A 39 -2.93 -6.12 17.50
CA ILE A 39 -3.99 -5.96 16.49
C ILE A 39 -5.36 -5.85 17.17
N TYR A 40 -5.63 -6.67 18.19
CA TYR A 40 -6.88 -6.59 18.96
C TYR A 40 -7.04 -5.24 19.67
N LEU A 41 -6.00 -4.78 20.39
CA LEU A 41 -6.04 -3.51 21.11
C LEU A 41 -6.22 -2.30 20.16
N LEU A 42 -5.56 -2.34 19.01
CA LEU A 42 -5.63 -1.30 18.00
C LEU A 42 -6.99 -1.27 17.31
N ALA A 43 -7.54 -2.44 16.97
CA ALA A 43 -8.90 -2.55 16.45
C ALA A 43 -9.94 -2.03 17.45
N GLU A 44 -9.79 -2.36 18.73
CA GLU A 44 -10.68 -1.87 19.79
C GLU A 44 -10.60 -0.35 19.96
N ARG A 45 -9.40 0.22 19.87
CA ARG A 45 -9.19 1.67 19.90
C ARG A 45 -9.86 2.37 18.71
N ALA A 46 -9.58 1.94 17.50
CA ALA A 46 -10.14 2.54 16.29
C ALA A 46 -11.67 2.38 16.23
N ARG A 47 -12.22 1.29 16.78
CA ARG A 47 -13.67 1.12 16.95
C ARG A 47 -14.28 2.15 17.90
N ARG A 48 -13.60 2.45 19.02
CA ARG A 48 -14.03 3.50 19.96
C ARG A 48 -13.96 4.88 19.32
N GLU A 49 -12.91 5.15 18.54
CA GLU A 49 -12.73 6.42 17.82
C GLU A 49 -13.79 6.62 16.72
N SER A 50 -14.19 5.56 16.02
CA SER A 50 -15.20 5.60 14.95
C SER A 50 -16.66 5.46 15.42
N GLY A 51 -16.89 5.09 16.69
CA GLY A 51 -18.23 4.87 17.25
C GLY A 51 -18.94 3.62 16.73
N ALA A 52 -18.21 2.69 16.09
CA ALA A 52 -18.80 1.49 15.51
C ALA A 52 -19.24 0.46 16.58
N SER A 53 -20.45 -0.07 16.44
CA SER A 53 -21.03 -1.09 17.34
C SER A 53 -21.28 -2.40 16.57
N GLY A 54 -20.67 -3.50 17.04
CA GLY A 54 -20.81 -4.83 16.43
C GLY A 54 -19.79 -5.85 16.96
N PRO A 55 -20.02 -7.16 16.74
CA PRO A 55 -19.09 -8.21 17.12
C PRO A 55 -17.77 -8.09 16.35
N VAL A 56 -16.67 -8.20 17.09
CA VAL A 56 -15.31 -8.08 16.56
C VAL A 56 -14.88 -9.47 16.07
N THR A 57 -14.78 -9.64 14.75
CA THR A 57 -14.24 -10.86 14.12
C THR A 57 -12.78 -10.62 13.79
N TYR A 58 -11.99 -11.69 13.61
CA TYR A 58 -10.59 -11.54 13.23
C TYR A 58 -10.41 -10.73 11.93
N GLY A 59 -11.24 -11.00 10.92
CA GLY A 59 -11.22 -10.23 9.67
C GLY A 59 -11.58 -8.76 9.85
N SER A 60 -12.54 -8.43 10.73
CA SER A 60 -12.85 -7.01 11.00
C SER A 60 -11.77 -6.31 11.81
N MET A 61 -11.07 -7.02 12.72
CA MET A 61 -9.93 -6.46 13.44
C MET A 61 -8.78 -6.10 12.53
N VAL A 62 -8.39 -7.03 11.65
CA VAL A 62 -7.29 -6.81 10.70
C VAL A 62 -7.61 -5.62 9.83
N ARG A 63 -8.83 -5.55 9.27
CA ARG A 63 -9.26 -4.42 8.45
C ARG A 63 -9.20 -3.09 9.19
N VAL A 64 -9.74 -3.03 10.41
CA VAL A 64 -9.72 -1.81 11.22
C VAL A 64 -8.28 -1.40 11.56
N ALA A 65 -7.40 -2.37 11.80
CA ALA A 65 -6.00 -2.11 12.06
C ALA A 65 -5.25 -1.59 10.82
N THR A 66 -5.50 -2.18 9.66
CA THR A 66 -4.99 -1.73 8.36
C THR A 66 -5.43 -0.30 8.06
N ASP A 67 -6.72 0.00 8.21
CA ASP A 67 -7.28 1.34 7.95
C ASP A 67 -6.67 2.39 8.88
N TRP A 68 -6.55 2.07 10.17
CA TRP A 68 -5.94 2.97 11.15
C TRP A 68 -4.44 3.17 10.90
N LEU A 69 -3.71 2.12 10.57
CA LEU A 69 -2.28 2.21 10.20
C LEU A 69 -2.12 3.09 8.96
N ALA A 70 -2.90 2.85 7.91
CA ALA A 70 -2.88 3.66 6.69
C ALA A 70 -3.12 5.17 6.96
N GLU A 71 -3.95 5.51 7.94
CA GLU A 71 -4.19 6.91 8.35
C GLU A 71 -3.06 7.51 9.20
N LYS A 72 -2.36 6.69 10.00
CA LYS A 72 -1.33 7.16 10.93
C LYS A 72 0.08 7.13 10.38
N ILE A 73 0.35 6.34 9.35
CA ILE A 73 1.65 6.33 8.69
C ILE A 73 1.81 7.64 7.91
N ALA A 74 2.90 8.35 8.18
CA ALA A 74 3.29 9.51 7.40
C ALA A 74 3.87 9.05 6.06
N LEU A 75 3.02 8.52 5.18
CA LEU A 75 3.41 8.18 3.81
C LEU A 75 3.72 9.46 3.04
N PRO A 76 4.79 9.47 2.21
CA PRO A 76 5.08 10.61 1.34
C PRO A 76 3.92 10.85 0.39
N SER A 77 3.67 12.10 -0.02
CA SER A 77 2.70 12.34 -1.08
C SER A 77 3.15 11.70 -2.40
N PHE A 78 2.21 11.47 -3.31
CA PHE A 78 2.51 10.90 -4.63
C PHE A 78 3.64 11.65 -5.35
N GLU A 79 3.65 12.98 -5.33
CA GLU A 79 4.67 13.79 -6.00
C GLU A 79 6.06 13.63 -5.38
N VAL A 80 6.12 13.56 -4.04
CA VAL A 80 7.37 13.37 -3.30
C VAL A 80 7.91 11.97 -3.57
N TRP A 81 7.04 10.95 -3.51
CA TRP A 81 7.40 9.58 -3.81
C TRP A 81 7.89 9.40 -5.25
N VAL A 82 7.20 9.97 -6.25
CA VAL A 82 7.61 9.89 -7.66
C VAL A 82 9.00 10.52 -7.89
N ALA A 83 9.29 11.64 -7.22
CA ALA A 83 10.59 12.28 -7.33
C ALA A 83 11.71 11.38 -6.79
N ASP A 84 11.48 10.73 -5.64
CA ASP A 84 12.45 9.83 -5.00
C ASP A 84 12.62 8.52 -5.77
N TYR A 85 11.51 7.89 -6.16
CA TYR A 85 11.50 6.67 -6.98
C TYR A 85 12.25 6.86 -8.30
N ARG A 86 12.08 8.00 -8.98
CA ARG A 86 12.83 8.28 -10.21
C ARG A 86 14.32 8.48 -9.98
N ALA A 87 14.72 8.95 -8.80
CA ALA A 87 16.12 9.10 -8.44
C ALA A 87 16.76 7.76 -8.02
N HIS A 88 15.96 6.87 -7.41
CA HIS A 88 16.43 5.63 -6.78
C HIS A 88 15.48 4.44 -7.05
N PRO A 89 15.26 4.02 -8.31
CA PRO A 89 14.25 3.01 -8.63
C PRO A 89 14.54 1.64 -7.98
N ASP A 90 15.81 1.25 -7.90
CA ASP A 90 16.25 -0.04 -7.34
C ASP A 90 15.85 -0.23 -5.86
N VAL A 91 15.66 0.85 -5.11
CA VAL A 91 15.25 0.81 -3.70
C VAL A 91 13.78 0.39 -3.56
N TYR A 92 12.97 0.63 -4.59
CA TYR A 92 11.53 0.44 -4.52
C TYR A 92 11.05 -0.91 -5.07
N GLU A 93 11.90 -1.63 -5.81
CA GLU A 93 11.53 -2.89 -6.47
C GLU A 93 10.98 -3.94 -5.50
N GLU A 94 11.50 -4.00 -4.27
CA GLU A 94 11.05 -4.95 -3.24
C GLU A 94 9.62 -4.69 -2.74
N TYR A 95 9.12 -3.46 -2.88
CA TYR A 95 7.78 -3.06 -2.42
C TYR A 95 6.71 -3.19 -3.51
N PHE A 96 7.09 -3.49 -4.75
CA PHE A 96 6.13 -3.67 -5.83
C PHE A 96 5.57 -5.09 -5.81
N LEU A 97 4.31 -5.20 -5.41
CA LEU A 97 3.57 -6.48 -5.30
C LEU A 97 3.05 -6.97 -6.66
N GLY A 98 3.22 -6.19 -7.72
CA GLY A 98 2.77 -6.50 -9.08
C GLY A 98 1.27 -6.30 -9.28
N LEU A 99 0.57 -5.62 -8.36
CA LEU A 99 -0.87 -5.37 -8.51
C LEU A 99 -1.12 -4.32 -9.61
N TRP A 100 -0.16 -3.42 -9.82
CA TRP A 100 -0.18 -2.44 -10.90
C TRP A 100 -0.10 -3.07 -12.30
N GLU A 101 0.51 -4.25 -12.44
CA GLU A 101 0.60 -4.98 -13.71
C GLU A 101 -0.78 -5.54 -14.10
N ALA A 102 -1.51 -6.07 -13.12
CA ALA A 102 -2.86 -6.60 -13.33
C ALA A 102 -3.87 -5.52 -13.74
N GLU A 103 -3.78 -4.31 -13.17
CA GLU A 103 -4.67 -3.19 -13.55
C GLU A 103 -4.36 -2.65 -14.97
N ALA A 104 -3.10 -2.68 -15.38
CA ALA A 104 -2.68 -2.31 -16.73
C ALA A 104 -3.16 -3.34 -17.78
N GLU A 105 -3.14 -4.64 -17.44
CA GLU A 105 -3.68 -5.70 -18.31
C GLU A 105 -5.21 -5.60 -18.45
N VAL A 106 -5.94 -5.35 -17.36
CA VAL A 106 -7.41 -5.21 -17.38
C VAL A 106 -7.86 -3.95 -18.14
N SER A 107 -7.07 -2.87 -18.09
CA SER A 107 -7.35 -1.64 -18.87
C SER A 107 -6.97 -1.74 -20.35
N ALA A 108 -6.24 -2.79 -20.75
CA ALA A 108 -5.83 -3.04 -22.12
C ALA A 108 -6.77 -3.97 -22.90
N GLU A 109 -7.81 -4.53 -22.26
CA GLU A 109 -8.86 -5.30 -22.94
C GLU A 109 -9.96 -4.34 -23.51
N PRO A 110 -10.20 -4.35 -24.83
CA PRO A 110 -11.16 -3.46 -25.50
C PRO A 110 -12.64 -3.86 -25.35
#